data_AF-A0AAN6NIN8-F1
#
_entry.id   AF-A0AAN6NIN8-F1
#
_cell.length_a   1.000
_cell.length_b   1.000
_cell.length_c   1.000
_cell.angle_alpha   90.00
_cell.angle_beta   90.00
_cell.angle_gamma   90.00
#
_symmetry.space_group_name_H-M   'P 1'
#
loop_
_entity.id
_entity.type
_entity.pdbx_description
1 polymer ?
#
loop_
_entity_poly.entity_id
_entity_poly.type
_entity_poly.pdbx_seq_one_letter_code
_entity_poly.pdbx_strand_id
1 'polypeptide(L)'
;PQVHIGRMGSRNSVVRSTQHRNVLAAEGVIGIEMEGAGVWDELPCIVVKGVCDYADSHKSKIWQDYTAATTTSIAKAVLDKY
;
A
#
# COMPACT_ATOMS: atom_id res chain seq x y z
N PRO A 1 4.90 -13.68 -6.56
CA PRO A 1 4.19 -12.51 -6.01
C PRO A 1 2.94 -12.24 -6.85
N GLN A 2 1.81 -11.88 -6.24
CA GLN A 2 0.62 -11.42 -6.98
C GLN A 2 0.65 -9.89 -7.04
N VAL A 3 0.38 -9.34 -8.21
CA VAL A 3 0.34 -7.89 -8.44
C VAL A 3 -1.11 -7.47 -8.63
N HIS A 4 -1.52 -6.47 -7.85
CA HIS A 4 -2.83 -5.86 -7.92
C HIS A 4 -2.67 -4.40 -8.35
N ILE A 5 -3.45 -3.97 -9.33
CA ILE A 5 -3.45 -2.60 -9.82
C ILE A 5 -4.82 -2.00 -9.48
N GLY A 6 -4.82 -0.84 -8.84
CA GLY A 6 -6.04 -0.19 -8.40
C GLY A 6 -5.76 1.06 -7.58
N ARG A 7 -6.83 1.67 -7.08
CA ARG A 7 -6.74 2.93 -6.34
C ARG A 7 -6.17 2.70 -4.95
N MET A 8 -5.12 3.44 -4.60
CA MET A 8 -4.56 3.48 -3.25
C MET A 8 -5.18 4.63 -2.46
N GLY A 9 -5.48 4.42 -1.18
CA GLY A 9 -5.89 5.49 -0.27
C GLY A 9 -4.74 5.91 0.65
N SER A 10 -4.67 7.20 0.98
CA SER A 10 -3.70 7.75 1.93
C SER A 10 -4.39 8.42 3.12
N ARG A 11 -3.88 8.23 4.33
CA ARG A 11 -4.41 8.85 5.56
C ARG A 11 -3.29 9.21 6.54
N ASN A 12 -3.52 10.25 7.35
CA ASN A 12 -2.56 10.69 8.37
C ASN A 12 -2.56 9.84 9.65
N SER A 13 -3.32 8.73 9.68
CA SER A 13 -3.42 7.85 10.85
C SER A 13 -3.52 6.38 10.44
N VAL A 14 -2.98 5.52 11.29
CA VAL A 14 -3.01 4.07 11.06
C VAL A 14 -4.43 3.55 11.21
N VAL A 15 -4.91 2.82 10.20
CA VAL A 15 -6.18 2.10 10.27
C VAL A 15 -5.96 0.77 11.03
N ARG A 16 -6.68 0.60 12.14
CA ARG A 16 -6.67 -0.61 12.98
C ARG A 16 -8.08 -1.11 13.31
N SER A 17 -9.01 -0.90 12.39
CA SER A 17 -10.42 -1.25 12.56
C SER A 17 -10.96 -1.81 11.26
N THR A 18 -11.45 -3.06 11.33
CA THR A 18 -12.10 -3.71 10.18
C THR A 18 -13.29 -2.91 9.68
N GLN A 19 -14.06 -2.27 10.56
CA GLN A 19 -15.19 -1.43 10.17
C GLN A 19 -14.73 -0.24 9.32
N HIS A 20 -13.71 0.50 9.77
CA HIS A 20 -13.17 1.63 9.00
C HIS A 20 -12.51 1.18 7.70
N ARG A 21 -11.77 0.06 7.72
CA ARG A 21 -11.17 -0.54 6.51
C ARG A 21 -12.24 -0.94 5.49
N ASN A 22 -13.36 -1.49 5.92
CA ASN A 22 -14.46 -1.88 5.03
C ASN A 22 -15.19 -0.68 4.42
N VAL A 23 -15.36 0.42 5.16
CA VAL A 23 -15.89 1.68 4.60
C VAL A 23 -15.00 2.17 3.46
N LEU A 24 -13.68 2.20 3.67
CA LEU A 24 -12.73 2.61 2.62
C LEU A 24 -12.74 1.63 1.43
N ALA A 25 -12.80 0.33 1.70
CA ALA A 25 -12.89 -0.68 0.65
C ALA A 25 -14.17 -0.51 -0.20
N ALA A 26 -15.29 -0.15 0.41
CA ALA A 26 -16.54 0.14 -0.29
C ALA A 26 -16.45 1.39 -1.19
N GLU A 27 -15.53 2.32 -0.90
CA GLU A 27 -15.23 3.43 -1.81
C GLU A 27 -14.44 2.97 -3.04
N GLY A 28 -13.83 1.79 -3.01
CA GLY A 28 -13.07 1.20 -4.13
C GLY A 28 -11.55 1.36 -4.03
N VAL A 29 -10.99 1.60 -2.84
CA VAL A 29 -9.52 1.51 -2.64
C VAL A 29 -9.09 0.05 -2.41
N ILE A 30 -7.95 -0.34 -2.96
CA ILE A 30 -7.40 -1.69 -2.83
C ILE A 30 -6.36 -1.81 -1.70
N GLY A 31 -5.94 -0.67 -1.14
CA GLY A 31 -4.93 -0.60 -0.08
C GLY A 31 -4.91 0.80 0.54
N ILE A 32 -4.39 0.88 1.77
CA ILE A 32 -4.32 2.13 2.54
C ILE A 32 -2.91 2.29 3.08
N GLU A 33 -2.34 3.47 2.93
CA GLU A 33 -1.01 3.84 3.42
C GLU A 33 -1.01 5.32 3.87
N MET A 34 0.16 5.94 4.09
CA MET A 34 0.23 7.27 4.72
C MET A 34 0.93 8.35 3.88
N GLU A 35 1.69 8.01 2.83
CA GLU A 35 2.58 8.95 2.14
C GLU A 35 2.25 9.14 0.64
N GLY A 36 1.60 8.17 0.02
CA GLY A 36 1.47 8.05 -1.42
C GLY A 36 0.80 9.23 -2.10
N ALA A 37 -0.32 9.73 -1.54
CA ALA A 37 -1.02 10.89 -2.08
C ALA A 37 -0.13 12.14 -2.08
N GLY A 38 0.62 12.38 -1.00
CA GLY A 38 1.50 13.55 -0.93
C GLY A 38 2.64 13.49 -1.94
N VAL A 39 3.24 12.31 -2.15
CA VAL A 39 4.29 12.13 -3.18
C VAL A 39 3.71 12.28 -4.59
N TRP A 40 2.51 11.77 -4.83
CA TRP A 40 1.84 11.82 -6.13
C TRP A 40 1.53 13.25 -6.58
N ASP A 41 1.16 14.13 -5.65
CA ASP A 41 0.84 15.53 -5.96
C ASP A 41 2.10 16.36 -6.32
N GLU A 42 3.28 15.94 -5.84
CA GLU A 42 4.54 16.69 -6.02
C GLU A 42 5.37 16.22 -7.22
N LEU A 43 5.26 14.94 -7.62
CA LEU A 43 6.05 14.42 -8.73
C LEU A 43 5.33 13.34 -9.56
N PRO A 44 5.57 13.29 -10.89
CA PRO A 44 5.12 12.17 -11.72
C PRO A 44 5.75 10.87 -11.20
N CYS A 45 4.92 9.99 -10.66
CA CYS A 45 5.39 8.76 -10.05
C CYS A 45 4.44 7.59 -10.26
N ILE A 46 4.94 6.39 -9.93
CA ILE A 46 4.15 5.18 -9.77
C ILE A 46 4.34 4.72 -8.33
N VAL A 47 3.24 4.52 -7.61
CA VAL A 47 3.28 4.04 -6.22
C VAL A 47 3.31 2.52 -6.23
N VAL A 48 4.43 1.92 -5.82
CA VAL A 48 4.57 0.48 -5.61
C VAL A 48 4.60 0.22 -4.11
N LYS A 49 3.58 -0.45 -3.58
CA LYS A 49 3.45 -0.80 -2.16
C LYS A 49 3.24 -2.30 -2.02
N GLY A 50 3.63 -2.83 -0.86
CA GLY A 50 3.35 -4.21 -0.49
C GLY A 50 2.46 -4.27 0.74
N VAL A 51 1.69 -5.35 0.85
CA VAL A 51 0.81 -5.59 1.99
C VAL A 51 1.63 -6.18 3.13
N CYS A 52 1.64 -5.53 4.30
CA CYS A 52 2.29 -6.03 5.53
C CYS A 52 1.33 -6.19 6.71
N ASP A 53 0.09 -5.71 6.60
CA ASP A 53 -1.01 -5.95 7.53
C ASP A 53 -2.37 -5.79 6.82
N TYR A 54 -3.45 -6.16 7.50
CA TYR A 54 -4.82 -6.12 6.97
C TYR A 54 -5.61 -4.86 7.34
N ALA A 55 -4.94 -3.82 7.87
CA ALA A 55 -5.59 -2.60 8.37
C ALA A 55 -6.71 -2.87 9.38
N ASP A 56 -6.53 -3.89 10.23
CA ASP A 56 -7.40 -4.22 11.35
C ASP A 56 -6.64 -4.25 12.68
N SER A 57 -7.30 -4.73 13.72
CA SER A 57 -6.74 -4.77 15.08
C SER A 57 -5.52 -5.68 15.22
N HIS A 58 -5.32 -6.63 14.30
CA HIS A 58 -4.26 -7.65 14.38
C HIS A 58 -2.97 -7.21 13.66
N LYS A 59 -2.63 -5.92 13.74
CA LYS A 59 -1.42 -5.37 13.11
C LYS A 59 -0.18 -6.11 13.62
N SER A 60 0.62 -6.62 12.70
CA SER A 60 1.87 -7.31 12.99
C SER A 60 3.01 -6.68 12.18
N LYS A 61 4.20 -6.61 12.76
CA LYS A 61 5.40 -6.12 12.06
C LYS A 61 6.19 -7.24 11.36
N ILE A 62 5.85 -8.51 11.61
CA ILE A 62 6.63 -9.66 11.13
C ILE A 62 6.74 -9.72 9.61
N TRP A 63 5.76 -9.16 8.89
CA TRP A 63 5.73 -9.19 7.43
C TRP A 63 6.49 -8.03 6.78
N GLN A 64 6.89 -6.99 7.54
CA GLN A 64 7.45 -5.77 6.96
C GLN A 64 8.71 -6.02 6.14
N ASP A 65 9.63 -6.86 6.62
CA ASP A 65 10.88 -7.16 5.90
C ASP A 65 10.62 -7.94 4.60
N TYR A 66 9.75 -8.94 4.66
CA TYR A 66 9.34 -9.71 3.47
C TYR A 66 8.64 -8.82 2.44
N THR A 67 7.73 -7.97 2.91
CA THR A 67 6.99 -7.02 2.08
C THR A 67 7.93 -6.01 1.45
N ALA A 68 8.88 -5.44 2.20
CA ALA A 68 9.88 -4.53 1.69
C ALA A 68 10.73 -5.19 0.58
N ALA A 69 11.29 -6.37 0.84
CA ALA A 69 12.09 -7.09 -0.13
C ALA A 69 11.31 -7.40 -1.43
N THR A 70 10.06 -7.85 -1.30
CA THR A 70 9.20 -8.16 -2.44
C THR A 70 8.85 -6.90 -3.24
N THR A 71 8.43 -5.82 -2.56
CA THR A 71 8.05 -4.55 -3.20
C THR A 71 9.25 -3.89 -3.89
N THR A 72 10.42 -3.88 -3.26
CA THR A 72 11.66 -3.37 -3.88
C THR A 72 12.04 -4.18 -5.12
N SER A 73 11.88 -5.51 -5.09
CA SER A 73 12.13 -6.35 -6.26
C SER A 73 11.19 -6.02 -7.43
N ILE A 74 9.90 -5.77 -7.14
CA ILE A 74 8.93 -5.32 -8.14
C ILE A 74 9.29 -3.93 -8.68
N ALA A 75 9.63 -2.97 -7.80
CA ALA A 75 10.02 -1.63 -8.22
C ALA A 75 11.26 -1.66 -9.13
N LYS A 76 12.27 -2.46 -8.78
CA LYS A 76 13.44 -2.69 -9.64
C LYS A 76 13.05 -3.28 -10.99
N ALA A 77 12.16 -4.28 -11.03
CA ALA A 77 11.71 -4.86 -12.29
C ALA A 77 10.94 -3.87 -13.18
N VAL A 78 10.19 -2.93 -12.58
CA VAL A 78 9.53 -1.84 -13.32
C VAL A 78 10.57 -0.90 -13.94
N LEU A 79 11.58 -0.49 -13.17
CA LEU A 79 12.66 0.37 -13.66
C LEU A 79 13.55 -0.32 -14.70
N ASP A 80 13.76 -1.63 -14.60
CA ASP A 80 14.54 -2.37 -15.60
C ASP A 80 13.75 -2.54 -16.93
N LYS A 81 12.44 -2.22 -16.94
CA LYS A 81 11.56 -2.32 -18.12
C LYS A 81 11.31 -0.98 -18.83
N TYR A 82 11.52 0.15 -18.16
CA TYR A 82 11.19 1.51 -18.63
C TYR A 82 12.30 2.48 -18.27
#